data_AF-A0A0G1XH28-F1
#
_entry.id   AF-A0A0G1XH28-F1
#
_cell.length_a   1.000
_cell.length_b   1.000
_cell.length_c   1.000
_cell.angle_alpha   90.00
_cell.angle_beta   90.00
_cell.angle_gamma   90.00
#
_symmetry.space_group_name_H-M   'P 1'
#
loop_
_entity.id
_entity.type
_entity.pdbx_description
1 polymer ?
#
loop_
_entity_poly.entity_id
_entity_poly.type
_entity_poly.pdbx_seq_one_letter_code
_entity_poly.pdbx_strand_id
1 'polypeptide(L)'
;MKRLIFAVIISFLALVPRASFAASAPTSCSNATLNEYYCTCSLSTTSTPVYVTATSEATCDSACGAVSNAVAWTLEQCTIGSSGSLSVKRINTSTVGSSTQAAAALTELAPEEKADPIYPDLNVDIPGLDPSTDFVVSSEDSKTGSNFIGVYITKVYSWLIGAGALIAVSMMMIGGLQYALARGKASYIDKAKHRISNAITGLILLLAAYNIAFLINPELVVFNSLAVPYVKGLEYFPPDGEDTDVVSNATLNGVTVPLKGDHITATSATLDAETLTALQTAADAFYNENKKNIVITSATRNLTKQATLFYTNCIKTGGSCSVPTCNPASSSVVSKSGSRYTLVGALAGKTNASEIVSGMTTSASYGNCPHTSGIAIDAWCDDGGSNYAHDPSCQEKLIKTMINAGFCRLGSEVWHFELNSKKVSSNCLQSNNSISYTTKAGKTYTPTSQCSKWDFKNHTCNRCASALDTSCN
;
A
#
# COMPACT_ATOMS: atom_id res chain seq x y z
N MET A 1 -11.24 -39.35 -49.32
CA MET A 1 -11.54 -38.37 -48.25
C MET A 1 -10.89 -38.64 -46.89
N LYS A 2 -10.18 -39.76 -46.65
CA LYS A 2 -9.44 -40.00 -45.38
C LYS A 2 -7.99 -39.47 -45.36
N ARG A 3 -7.42 -39.10 -46.52
CA ARG A 3 -6.03 -38.61 -46.62
C ARG A 3 -5.88 -37.07 -46.53
N LEU A 4 -6.97 -36.31 -46.74
CA LEU A 4 -6.92 -34.84 -46.61
C LEU A 4 -6.98 -34.38 -45.14
N ILE A 5 -7.67 -35.13 -44.27
CA ILE A 5 -7.86 -34.75 -42.86
C ILE A 5 -6.57 -34.96 -42.05
N PHE A 6 -5.74 -35.95 -42.41
CA PHE A 6 -4.46 -36.19 -41.75
C PHE A 6 -3.37 -35.18 -42.17
N ALA A 7 -3.44 -34.63 -43.38
CA ALA A 7 -2.48 -33.64 -43.87
C ALA A 7 -2.67 -32.25 -43.25
N VAL A 8 -3.91 -31.88 -42.90
CA VAL A 8 -4.23 -30.59 -42.27
C VAL A 8 -3.79 -30.56 -40.79
N ILE A 9 -3.81 -31.71 -40.11
CA ILE A 9 -3.43 -31.80 -38.68
C ILE A 9 -1.90 -31.78 -38.49
N ILE A 10 -1.11 -32.31 -39.44
CA ILE A 10 0.36 -32.30 -39.38
C ILE A 10 0.94 -30.94 -39.81
N SER A 11 0.25 -30.18 -40.67
CA SER A 11 0.69 -28.85 -41.11
C SER A 11 0.51 -27.77 -40.04
N PHE A 12 -0.42 -27.95 -39.09
CA PHE A 12 -0.67 -26.98 -38.02
C PHE A 12 0.29 -27.09 -36.82
N LEU A 13 1.05 -28.18 -36.71
CA LEU A 13 2.04 -28.39 -35.63
C LEU A 13 3.45 -27.87 -35.95
N ALA A 14 3.68 -27.34 -37.16
CA ALA A 14 5.00 -26.93 -37.66
C ALA A 14 5.22 -25.40 -37.71
N LEU A 15 4.27 -24.60 -37.21
CA LEU A 15 4.29 -23.12 -37.32
C LEU A 15 4.34 -22.39 -35.97
N VAL A 16 4.85 -23.04 -34.91
CA VAL A 16 5.19 -22.35 -33.65
C VAL A 16 6.66 -21.92 -33.72
N PRO A 17 6.99 -20.61 -33.73
CA PRO A 17 8.37 -20.17 -33.70
C PRO A 17 9.02 -20.57 -32.36
N ARG A 18 10.12 -21.33 -32.43
CA ARG A 18 11.01 -21.53 -31.29
C ARG A 18 11.79 -20.24 -31.05
N ALA A 19 11.33 -19.41 -30.12
CA ALA A 19 12.16 -18.35 -29.57
C ALA A 19 13.30 -19.00 -28.77
N SER A 20 14.50 -18.93 -29.33
CA SER A 20 15.74 -19.21 -28.60
C SER A 20 16.15 -17.89 -27.97
N PHE A 21 15.96 -17.72 -26.66
CA PHE A 21 16.53 -16.59 -25.96
C PHE A 21 18.04 -16.81 -25.87
N ALA A 22 18.80 -15.97 -26.57
CA ALA A 22 20.22 -15.82 -26.30
C ALA A 22 20.38 -15.33 -24.86
N ALA A 23 21.16 -16.05 -24.06
CA ALA A 23 21.60 -15.56 -22.77
C ALA A 23 22.38 -14.27 -23.00
N SER A 24 21.78 -13.13 -22.66
CA SER A 24 22.45 -11.84 -22.67
C SER A 24 23.49 -11.79 -21.55
N ALA A 25 24.65 -11.25 -21.91
CA ALA A 25 25.76 -10.89 -21.03
C ALA A 25 25.29 -10.07 -19.80
N PRO A 26 26.06 -10.05 -18.69
CA PRO A 26 25.58 -9.60 -17.39
C PRO A 26 25.09 -8.14 -17.41
N THR A 27 23.91 -7.97 -16.83
CA THR A 27 23.17 -6.72 -16.62
C THR A 27 23.84 -5.85 -15.56
N SER A 28 25.01 -5.26 -15.84
CA SER A 28 25.66 -4.32 -14.92
C SER A 28 25.61 -2.85 -15.35
N CYS A 29 25.20 -2.53 -16.59
CA CYS A 29 25.14 -1.14 -17.06
C CYS A 29 23.87 -0.78 -17.87
N SER A 30 22.79 -1.58 -17.85
CA SER A 30 21.61 -1.34 -18.71
C SER A 30 20.82 -0.06 -18.39
N ASN A 31 21.00 0.49 -17.18
CA ASN A 31 20.31 1.70 -16.70
C ASN A 31 21.28 2.85 -16.30
N ALA A 32 22.57 2.75 -16.62
CA ALA A 32 23.57 3.74 -16.14
C ALA A 32 23.52 5.05 -16.96
N THR A 33 23.57 6.19 -16.27
CA THR A 33 23.83 7.49 -16.92
C THR A 33 25.34 7.74 -17.07
N LEU A 34 25.75 8.60 -18.00
CA LEU A 34 27.18 8.82 -18.34
C LEU A 34 28.03 9.13 -17.08
N ASN A 35 29.13 8.38 -16.90
CA ASN A 35 30.14 8.51 -15.81
C ASN A 35 29.72 8.08 -14.38
N GLU A 36 28.83 7.10 -14.23
CA GLU A 36 28.51 6.52 -12.92
C GLU A 36 29.45 5.37 -12.53
N TYR A 37 29.80 5.30 -11.24
CA TYR A 37 30.58 4.21 -10.64
C TYR A 37 29.64 3.19 -9.97
N TYR A 38 30.01 1.92 -9.97
CA TYR A 38 29.19 0.87 -9.36
C TYR A 38 30.06 -0.21 -8.71
N CYS A 39 29.51 -0.83 -7.67
CA CYS A 39 30.14 -1.93 -6.94
C CYS A 39 29.45 -3.24 -7.28
N THR A 40 30.26 -4.27 -7.51
CA THR A 40 29.81 -5.66 -7.61
C THR A 40 30.18 -6.37 -6.32
N CYS A 41 29.19 -6.85 -5.57
CA CYS A 41 29.42 -7.61 -4.34
C CYS A 41 29.47 -9.11 -4.67
N SER A 42 30.62 -9.74 -4.41
CA SER A 42 30.83 -11.17 -4.57
C SER A 42 30.35 -11.90 -3.31
N LEU A 43 29.48 -12.88 -3.48
CA LEU A 43 28.89 -13.65 -2.40
C LEU A 43 29.67 -14.95 -2.16
N SER A 44 29.67 -15.48 -0.93
CA SER A 44 30.27 -16.78 -0.60
C SER A 44 29.47 -17.99 -1.13
N THR A 45 28.23 -17.78 -1.56
CA THR A 45 27.33 -18.79 -2.13
C THR A 45 27.31 -18.70 -3.66
N THR A 46 26.98 -19.79 -4.37
CA THR A 46 26.89 -19.84 -5.86
C THR A 46 25.66 -19.13 -6.42
N SER A 47 25.41 -17.90 -5.96
CA SER A 47 24.35 -17.00 -6.41
C SER A 47 24.93 -15.91 -7.31
N THR A 48 24.08 -15.30 -8.14
CA THR A 48 24.46 -14.17 -9.01
C THR A 48 25.01 -13.00 -8.19
N PRO A 49 26.06 -12.30 -8.66
CA PRO A 49 26.61 -11.14 -7.95
C PRO A 49 25.55 -10.02 -7.84
N VAL A 50 25.59 -9.28 -6.74
CA VAL A 50 24.68 -8.15 -6.45
C VAL A 50 25.33 -6.85 -6.91
N TYR A 51 24.56 -5.99 -7.58
CA TYR A 51 25.02 -4.70 -8.10
C TYR A 51 24.46 -3.56 -7.24
N VAL A 52 25.33 -2.63 -6.83
CA VAL A 52 24.94 -1.45 -6.07
C VAL A 52 25.59 -0.20 -6.66
N THR A 53 24.85 0.89 -6.76
CA THR A 53 25.38 2.19 -7.20
C THR A 53 26.26 2.80 -6.12
N ALA A 54 27.41 3.37 -6.51
CA ALA A 54 28.33 3.98 -5.56
C ALA A 54 29.09 5.15 -6.17
N THR A 55 29.67 5.97 -5.31
CA THR A 55 30.40 7.18 -5.70
C THR A 55 31.86 7.17 -5.23
N SER A 56 32.27 6.16 -4.45
CA SER A 56 33.62 6.02 -3.88
C SER A 56 33.86 4.59 -3.35
N GLU A 57 35.10 4.25 -3.02
CA GLU A 57 35.45 2.97 -2.40
C GLU A 57 34.79 2.78 -1.02
N ALA A 58 34.70 3.83 -0.21
CA ALA A 58 34.04 3.79 1.10
C ALA A 58 32.52 3.52 1.02
N THR A 59 31.89 3.92 -0.09
CA THR A 59 30.49 3.57 -0.36
C THR A 59 30.34 2.12 -0.82
N CYS A 60 31.35 1.50 -1.45
CA CYS A 60 31.34 0.06 -1.72
C CYS A 60 31.49 -0.77 -0.44
N ASP A 61 32.39 -0.37 0.48
CA ASP A 61 32.59 -1.08 1.75
C ASP A 61 31.31 -1.12 2.60
N SER A 62 30.63 0.02 2.72
CA SER A 62 29.37 0.13 3.45
C SER A 62 28.21 -0.59 2.75
N ALA A 63 28.09 -0.44 1.43
CA ALA A 63 27.03 -1.06 0.65
C ALA A 63 27.14 -2.59 0.63
N CYS A 64 28.32 -3.13 0.28
CA CYS A 64 28.53 -4.57 0.25
C CYS A 64 28.68 -5.17 1.66
N GLY A 65 29.09 -4.38 2.67
CA GLY A 65 29.08 -4.81 4.07
C GLY A 65 27.66 -5.03 4.63
N ALA A 66 26.65 -4.39 4.05
CA ALA A 66 25.24 -4.61 4.37
C ALA A 66 24.62 -5.80 3.60
N VAL A 67 25.32 -6.34 2.58
CA VAL A 67 24.85 -7.50 1.80
C VAL A 67 25.26 -8.80 2.51
N SER A 68 24.27 -9.60 2.90
CA SER A 68 24.49 -10.89 3.55
C SER A 68 25.38 -11.80 2.69
N ASN A 69 26.41 -12.39 3.31
CA ASN A 69 27.37 -13.31 2.67
C ASN A 69 28.30 -12.66 1.62
N ALA A 70 28.36 -11.34 1.53
CA ALA A 70 29.36 -10.67 0.70
C ALA A 70 30.76 -10.87 1.29
N VAL A 71 31.67 -11.42 0.48
CA VAL A 71 33.06 -11.69 0.87
C VAL A 71 34.05 -10.72 0.24
N ALA A 72 33.67 -10.11 -0.88
CA ALA A 72 34.48 -9.11 -1.57
C ALA A 72 33.59 -8.17 -2.38
N TRP A 73 34.12 -7.01 -2.76
CA TRP A 73 33.51 -6.13 -3.73
C TRP A 73 34.51 -5.66 -4.77
N THR A 74 34.04 -5.37 -5.99
CA THR A 74 34.82 -4.75 -7.06
C THR A 74 34.13 -3.48 -7.55
N LEU A 75 34.87 -2.37 -7.56
CA LEU A 75 34.46 -1.07 -8.09
C LEU A 75 34.77 -0.99 -9.59
N GLU A 76 33.75 -0.69 -10.39
CA GLU A 76 33.82 -0.61 -11.84
C GLU A 76 33.23 0.73 -12.36
N GLN A 77 33.69 1.20 -13.53
CA GLN A 77 33.22 2.40 -14.21
C GLN A 77 32.64 2.03 -15.59
N CYS A 78 31.40 2.44 -15.88
CA CYS A 78 30.83 2.33 -17.22
C CYS A 78 31.18 3.61 -18.03
N THR A 79 31.68 3.45 -19.25
CA THR A 79 31.86 4.55 -20.22
C THR A 79 31.17 4.21 -21.55
N ILE A 80 30.59 5.22 -22.20
CA ILE A 80 29.96 5.08 -23.52
C ILE A 80 30.88 5.71 -24.56
N GLY A 81 31.37 4.90 -25.51
CA GLY A 81 32.17 5.37 -26.63
C GLY A 81 31.36 6.20 -27.62
N SER A 82 32.03 6.97 -28.46
CA SER A 82 31.42 7.87 -29.46
C SER A 82 30.51 7.19 -30.50
N SER A 83 30.58 5.86 -30.61
CA SER A 83 29.73 5.02 -31.46
C SER A 83 28.61 4.29 -30.70
N GLY A 84 28.35 4.66 -29.43
CA GLY A 84 27.32 4.03 -28.59
C GLY A 84 27.71 2.68 -28.01
N SER A 85 28.97 2.27 -28.16
CA SER A 85 29.51 1.05 -27.55
C SER A 85 29.75 1.25 -26.06
N LEU A 86 29.26 0.33 -25.24
CA LEU A 86 29.33 0.40 -23.78
C LEU A 86 30.55 -0.40 -23.30
N SER A 87 31.45 0.25 -22.55
CA SER A 87 32.66 -0.36 -22.00
C SER A 87 32.72 -0.27 -20.49
N VAL A 88 33.21 -1.33 -19.84
CA VAL A 88 33.40 -1.40 -18.39
C VAL A 88 34.89 -1.41 -18.06
N LYS A 89 35.32 -0.54 -17.15
CA LYS A 89 36.69 -0.51 -16.61
C LYS A 89 36.67 -0.85 -15.12
N ARG A 90 37.42 -1.87 -14.71
CA ARG A 90 37.64 -2.18 -13.29
C ARG A 90 38.61 -1.20 -12.66
N ILE A 91 38.28 -0.69 -11.49
CA ILE A 91 39.09 0.28 -10.75
C ILE A 91 39.80 -0.38 -9.58
N ASN A 92 39.06 -1.02 -8.69
CA ASN A 92 39.60 -1.60 -7.46
C ASN A 92 38.78 -2.80 -6.97
N THR A 93 39.38 -3.69 -6.19
CA THR A 93 38.74 -4.86 -5.56
C THR A 93 39.21 -4.98 -4.11
N SER A 94 38.28 -5.17 -3.17
CA SER A 94 38.58 -5.34 -1.73
C SER A 94 37.78 -6.48 -1.10
N THR A 95 38.33 -7.10 -0.05
CA THR A 95 37.67 -8.15 0.74
C THR A 95 36.94 -7.56 1.94
N VAL A 96 35.72 -8.01 2.21
CA VAL A 96 34.91 -7.53 3.35
C VAL A 96 35.48 -8.16 4.64
N GLY A 97 36.15 -7.35 5.47
CA GLY A 97 36.91 -7.80 6.64
C GLY A 97 36.21 -7.58 7.99
N SER A 98 35.77 -8.70 8.59
CA SER A 98 35.70 -9.02 10.04
C SER A 98 35.56 -7.88 11.07
N SER A 99 34.32 -7.60 11.49
CA SER A 99 34.04 -7.30 12.90
C SER A 99 32.81 -8.08 13.36
N THR A 100 33.06 -9.01 14.29
CA THR A 100 32.19 -9.75 15.20
C THR A 100 30.68 -9.81 14.94
N GLN A 101 30.23 -11.03 14.69
CA GLN A 101 28.84 -11.51 14.73
C GLN A 101 28.11 -11.08 16.01
N ALA A 102 26.97 -10.42 15.84
CA ALA A 102 25.77 -10.80 16.56
C ALA A 102 24.80 -11.34 15.51
N ALA A 103 24.82 -12.66 15.33
CA ALA A 103 23.82 -13.37 14.55
C ALA A 103 22.47 -13.24 15.27
N ALA A 104 21.72 -12.17 14.99
CA ALA A 104 20.28 -12.22 15.13
C ALA A 104 19.79 -13.15 14.02
N ALA A 105 19.21 -14.28 14.42
CA ALA A 105 18.57 -15.22 13.52
C ALA A 105 17.51 -14.48 12.71
N LEU A 106 17.86 -14.09 11.48
CA LEU A 106 16.89 -13.74 10.46
C LEU A 106 16.22 -15.05 10.07
N THR A 107 15.10 -15.33 10.75
CA THR A 107 14.06 -16.16 10.18
C THR A 107 13.80 -15.65 8.77
N GLU A 108 13.99 -16.54 7.80
CA GLU A 108 13.63 -16.36 6.40
C GLU A 108 12.27 -15.65 6.33
N LEU A 109 12.29 -14.39 5.88
CA LEU A 109 11.06 -13.66 5.58
C LEU A 109 10.35 -14.49 4.51
N ALA A 110 9.29 -15.19 4.93
CA ALA A 110 8.27 -15.65 4.01
C ALA A 110 7.92 -14.46 3.10
N PRO A 111 7.77 -14.68 1.78
CA PRO A 111 7.30 -13.63 0.88
C PRO A 111 6.05 -13.01 1.48
N GLU A 112 5.93 -11.67 1.40
CA GLU A 112 4.76 -10.90 1.82
C GLU A 112 3.50 -11.76 1.68
N GLU A 113 2.82 -12.03 2.79
CA GLU A 113 1.48 -12.63 2.74
C GLU A 113 0.58 -11.58 2.10
N LYS A 114 0.57 -11.60 0.77
CA LYS A 114 -0.37 -10.91 -0.07
C LYS A 114 -1.72 -11.31 0.49
N ALA A 115 -2.46 -10.36 1.05
CA ALA A 115 -3.76 -10.61 1.69
C ALA A 115 -4.52 -11.65 0.88
N ASP A 116 -4.87 -12.77 1.53
CA ASP A 116 -5.50 -13.89 0.86
C ASP A 116 -6.64 -13.35 -0.02
N PRO A 117 -6.54 -13.50 -1.35
CA PRO A 117 -7.55 -12.98 -2.24
C PRO A 117 -8.90 -13.56 -1.81
N ILE A 118 -9.83 -12.69 -1.41
CA ILE A 118 -11.17 -13.12 -1.02
C ILE A 118 -11.87 -13.59 -2.30
N TYR A 119 -11.95 -14.90 -2.47
CA TYR A 119 -12.72 -15.52 -3.55
C TYR A 119 -14.20 -15.50 -3.17
N PRO A 120 -15.11 -15.19 -4.09
CA PRO A 120 -16.53 -15.33 -3.83
C PRO A 120 -16.89 -16.82 -3.73
N ASP A 121 -17.59 -17.20 -2.67
CA ASP A 121 -18.17 -18.54 -2.55
C ASP A 121 -19.27 -18.70 -3.60
N LEU A 122 -19.04 -19.62 -4.54
CA LEU A 122 -20.05 -19.98 -5.52
C LEU A 122 -21.05 -20.94 -4.86
N ASN A 123 -22.34 -20.65 -5.05
CA ASN A 123 -23.41 -21.51 -4.55
C ASN A 123 -23.52 -22.85 -5.31
N VAL A 124 -22.80 -22.99 -6.42
CA VAL A 124 -22.74 -24.16 -7.30
C VAL A 124 -21.33 -24.33 -7.85
N ASP A 125 -20.75 -25.53 -7.69
CA ASP A 125 -19.46 -25.88 -8.27
C ASP A 125 -19.55 -26.03 -9.79
N ILE A 126 -18.73 -25.28 -10.51
CA ILE A 126 -18.65 -25.36 -11.98
C ILE A 126 -17.47 -26.27 -12.35
N PRO A 127 -17.69 -27.40 -13.05
CA PRO A 127 -16.59 -28.28 -13.43
C PRO A 127 -15.56 -27.58 -14.32
N GLY A 128 -14.28 -27.68 -13.93
CA GLY A 128 -13.16 -27.05 -14.65
C GLY A 128 -12.85 -25.61 -14.25
N LEU A 129 -13.55 -25.07 -13.26
CA LEU A 129 -13.21 -23.82 -12.58
C LEU A 129 -12.49 -24.15 -11.26
N ASP A 130 -11.25 -23.70 -11.12
CA ASP A 130 -10.52 -23.69 -9.85
C ASP A 130 -10.38 -22.24 -9.38
N PRO A 131 -11.11 -21.82 -8.33
CA PRO A 131 -11.06 -20.45 -7.82
C PRO A 131 -9.64 -20.01 -7.47
N SER A 132 -8.79 -20.92 -6.96
CA SER A 132 -7.46 -20.59 -6.47
C SER A 132 -6.44 -20.34 -7.59
N THR A 133 -6.61 -20.95 -8.76
CA THR A 133 -5.67 -20.85 -9.89
C THR A 133 -6.20 -20.06 -11.08
N ASP A 134 -7.51 -20.06 -11.31
CA ASP A 134 -8.11 -19.39 -12.48
C ASP A 134 -8.38 -17.89 -12.22
N PHE A 135 -8.47 -17.48 -10.95
CA PHE A 135 -8.59 -16.07 -10.57
C PHE A 135 -7.19 -15.48 -10.35
N VAL A 136 -6.71 -14.72 -11.34
CA VAL A 136 -5.40 -14.10 -11.28
C VAL A 136 -5.57 -12.67 -10.79
N VAL A 137 -5.11 -12.40 -9.56
CA VAL A 137 -4.94 -11.03 -9.06
C VAL A 137 -3.59 -10.52 -9.55
N SER A 138 -3.57 -9.89 -10.72
CA SER A 138 -2.40 -9.12 -11.15
C SER A 138 -2.29 -7.87 -10.27
N SER A 139 -1.20 -7.77 -9.53
CA SER A 139 -0.81 -6.57 -8.78
C SER A 139 0.44 -6.00 -9.44
N GLU A 140 0.23 -5.11 -10.41
CA GLU A 140 1.26 -4.17 -10.83
C GLU A 140 0.91 -2.79 -10.25
N ASP A 141 1.92 -1.96 -10.04
CA ASP A 141 1.81 -0.62 -9.47
C ASP A 141 0.53 0.11 -9.94
N SER A 142 -0.36 0.34 -8.97
CA SER A 142 -1.61 1.10 -9.11
C SER A 142 -2.76 0.47 -9.92
N LYS A 143 -2.72 -0.81 -10.30
CA LYS A 143 -3.87 -1.52 -10.90
C LYS A 143 -4.02 -2.94 -10.37
N THR A 144 -5.13 -3.21 -9.68
CA THR A 144 -5.53 -4.58 -9.32
C THR A 144 -6.76 -4.95 -10.14
N GLY A 145 -6.56 -5.67 -11.23
CA GLY A 145 -7.66 -6.15 -12.06
C GLY A 145 -8.13 -7.52 -11.59
N SER A 146 -9.37 -7.63 -11.13
CA SER A 146 -9.98 -8.92 -10.81
C SER A 146 -10.77 -9.42 -12.03
N ASN A 147 -10.36 -10.53 -12.64
CA ASN A 147 -11.01 -11.10 -13.83
C ASN A 147 -12.15 -12.08 -13.51
N PHE A 148 -12.70 -12.04 -12.29
CA PHE A 148 -13.65 -13.03 -11.77
C PHE A 148 -14.83 -13.29 -12.71
N ILE A 149 -15.55 -12.24 -13.11
CA ILE A 149 -16.75 -12.39 -13.93
C ILE A 149 -16.43 -12.96 -15.33
N GLY A 150 -15.30 -12.56 -15.91
CA GLY A 150 -14.87 -13.04 -17.22
C GLY A 150 -14.49 -14.52 -17.20
N VAL A 151 -13.74 -14.93 -16.18
CA VAL A 151 -13.35 -16.34 -15.95
C VAL A 151 -14.58 -17.19 -15.68
N TYR A 152 -15.48 -16.74 -14.80
CA TYR A 152 -16.72 -17.43 -14.48
C TYR A 152 -17.56 -17.70 -15.75
N ILE A 153 -17.83 -16.66 -16.54
CA ILE A 153 -18.62 -16.77 -17.76
C ILE A 153 -17.93 -17.73 -18.76
N THR A 154 -16.62 -17.57 -18.98
CA THR A 154 -15.86 -18.41 -19.94
C THR A 154 -15.92 -19.90 -19.57
N LYS A 155 -15.79 -20.22 -18.28
CA LYS A 155 -15.83 -21.60 -17.78
C LYS A 155 -17.24 -22.19 -17.86
N VAL A 156 -18.28 -21.41 -17.55
CA VAL A 156 -19.68 -21.82 -17.74
C VAL A 156 -19.98 -22.12 -19.20
N TYR A 157 -19.59 -21.24 -20.14
CA TYR A 157 -19.79 -21.48 -21.58
C TYR A 157 -19.06 -22.75 -22.05
N SER A 158 -17.82 -22.94 -21.61
CA SER A 158 -17.03 -24.14 -21.95
C SER A 158 -17.68 -25.41 -21.44
N TRP A 159 -18.22 -25.39 -20.22
CA TRP A 159 -18.95 -26.50 -19.64
C TRP A 159 -20.27 -26.79 -20.37
N LEU A 160 -21.05 -25.76 -20.71
CA LEU A 160 -22.31 -25.90 -21.45
C LEU A 160 -22.12 -26.52 -22.83
N ILE A 161 -21.05 -26.16 -23.55
CA ILE A 161 -20.71 -26.77 -24.84
C ILE A 161 -20.41 -28.27 -24.66
N GLY A 162 -19.62 -28.63 -23.65
CA GLY A 162 -19.32 -30.03 -23.33
C GLY A 162 -20.57 -30.84 -22.95
N ALA A 163 -21.41 -30.28 -22.09
CA ALA A 163 -22.68 -30.89 -21.69
C ALA A 163 -23.65 -31.04 -22.89
N GLY A 164 -23.74 -30.04 -23.75
CA GLY A 164 -24.54 -30.07 -24.97
C GLY A 164 -24.08 -31.16 -25.94
N ALA A 165 -22.76 -31.31 -26.13
CA ALA A 165 -22.19 -32.36 -26.96
C ALA A 165 -22.50 -33.77 -26.39
N LEU A 166 -22.40 -33.96 -25.08
CA LEU A 166 -22.73 -35.22 -24.41
C LEU A 166 -24.21 -35.59 -24.61
N ILE A 167 -25.12 -34.62 -24.46
CA ILE A 167 -26.56 -34.83 -24.66
C ILE A 167 -26.84 -35.17 -26.14
N ALA A 168 -26.20 -34.47 -27.07
CA ALA A 168 -26.35 -34.74 -28.51
C ALA A 168 -25.92 -36.17 -28.85
N VAL A 169 -24.74 -36.61 -28.37
CA VAL A 169 -24.24 -37.98 -28.57
C VAL A 169 -25.19 -39.01 -27.95
N SER A 170 -25.68 -38.76 -26.73
CA SER A 170 -26.61 -39.65 -26.04
C SER A 170 -27.93 -39.80 -26.81
N MET A 171 -28.50 -38.70 -27.32
CA MET A 171 -29.71 -38.71 -28.13
C MET A 171 -29.50 -39.41 -29.48
N MET A 172 -28.32 -39.27 -30.09
CA MET A 172 -27.94 -40.00 -31.29
C MET A 172 -27.83 -41.50 -31.04
N MET A 173 -27.26 -41.93 -29.91
CA MET A 173 -27.20 -43.34 -29.52
C MET A 173 -28.60 -43.93 -29.32
N ILE A 174 -29.47 -43.21 -28.61
CA ILE A 174 -30.86 -43.64 -28.39
C ILE A 174 -31.62 -43.72 -29.72
N GLY A 175 -31.44 -42.74 -30.61
CA GLY A 175 -32.03 -42.75 -31.94
C GLY A 175 -31.49 -43.90 -32.81
N GLY A 176 -30.19 -44.19 -32.73
CA GLY A 176 -29.56 -45.31 -33.43
C GLY A 176 -30.08 -46.66 -32.96
N LEU A 177 -30.25 -46.85 -31.65
CA LEU A 177 -30.84 -48.07 -31.09
C LEU A 177 -32.32 -48.20 -31.49
N GLN A 178 -33.07 -47.10 -31.46
CA GLN A 178 -34.47 -47.07 -31.88
C GLN A 178 -34.62 -47.44 -33.36
N TYR A 179 -33.69 -47.00 -34.21
CA TYR A 179 -33.65 -47.36 -35.62
C TYR A 179 -33.35 -48.85 -35.81
N ALA A 180 -32.33 -49.37 -35.12
CA ALA A 180 -31.93 -50.78 -35.20
C ALA A 180 -33.03 -51.74 -34.73
N LEU A 181 -33.80 -51.35 -33.71
CA LEU A 181 -34.87 -52.17 -33.13
C LEU A 181 -36.25 -51.95 -33.76
N ALA A 182 -36.39 -51.11 -34.79
CA ALA A 182 -37.69 -50.73 -35.35
C ALA A 182 -38.44 -51.87 -36.08
N ARG A 183 -37.79 -53.00 -36.37
CA ARG A 183 -38.37 -54.20 -37.02
C ARG A 183 -39.29 -53.89 -38.22
N GLY A 184 -38.95 -52.89 -39.02
CA GLY A 184 -39.71 -52.51 -40.23
C GLY A 184 -40.97 -51.67 -40.01
N LYS A 185 -41.31 -51.28 -38.77
CA LYS A 185 -42.46 -50.39 -38.52
C LYS A 185 -42.10 -48.95 -38.91
N ALA A 186 -42.71 -48.44 -39.98
CA ALA A 186 -42.44 -47.11 -40.54
C ALA A 186 -42.48 -45.97 -39.48
N SER A 187 -43.46 -45.99 -38.57
CA SER A 187 -43.59 -44.97 -37.52
C SER A 187 -42.39 -44.94 -36.54
N TYR A 188 -41.77 -46.08 -36.25
CA TYR A 188 -40.63 -46.14 -35.34
C TYR A 188 -39.33 -45.73 -36.03
N ILE A 189 -39.19 -46.08 -37.32
CA ILE A 189 -38.08 -45.64 -38.17
C ILE A 189 -38.08 -44.11 -38.30
N ASP A 190 -39.26 -43.54 -38.54
CA ASP A 190 -39.42 -42.10 -38.72
C ASP A 190 -39.11 -41.32 -37.43
N LYS A 191 -39.62 -41.79 -36.29
CA LYS A 191 -39.27 -41.24 -34.96
C LYS A 191 -37.78 -41.29 -34.65
N ALA A 192 -37.11 -42.39 -35.01
CA ALA A 192 -35.68 -42.54 -34.82
C ALA A 192 -34.88 -41.54 -35.68
N LYS A 193 -35.26 -41.40 -36.96
CA LYS A 193 -34.65 -40.42 -37.88
C LYS A 193 -34.85 -38.99 -37.40
N HIS A 194 -36.05 -38.64 -36.93
CA HIS A 194 -36.33 -37.33 -36.35
C HIS A 194 -35.46 -37.04 -35.12
N ARG A 195 -35.30 -38.00 -34.21
CA ARG A 195 -34.46 -37.83 -33.02
C ARG A 195 -32.99 -37.60 -33.38
N ILE A 196 -32.45 -38.35 -34.34
CA ILE A 196 -31.08 -38.17 -34.83
C ILE A 196 -30.94 -36.81 -35.52
N SER A 197 -31.88 -36.46 -36.40
CA SER A 197 -31.87 -35.18 -37.12
C SER A 197 -31.91 -34.01 -36.14
N ASN A 198 -32.79 -34.04 -35.15
CA ASN A 198 -32.91 -32.97 -34.16
C ASN A 198 -31.64 -32.82 -33.32
N ALA A 199 -30.99 -33.92 -32.94
CA ALA A 199 -29.71 -33.88 -32.21
C ALA A 199 -28.59 -33.26 -33.06
N ILE A 200 -28.52 -33.60 -34.35
CA ILE A 200 -27.54 -33.03 -35.29
C ILE A 200 -27.81 -31.55 -35.51
N THR A 201 -29.06 -31.15 -35.76
CA THR A 201 -29.43 -29.73 -35.94
C THR A 201 -29.12 -28.92 -34.68
N GLY A 202 -29.40 -29.46 -33.49
CA GLY A 202 -29.06 -28.80 -32.22
C GLY A 202 -27.55 -28.60 -32.05
N LEU A 203 -26.75 -29.62 -32.41
CA LEU A 203 -25.29 -29.51 -32.35
C LEU A 203 -24.74 -28.48 -33.35
N ILE A 204 -25.28 -28.46 -34.57
CA ILE A 204 -24.89 -27.49 -35.60
C ILE A 204 -25.25 -26.07 -35.14
N LEU A 205 -26.44 -25.86 -34.58
CA LEU A 205 -26.86 -24.55 -34.06
C LEU A 205 -25.96 -24.07 -32.91
N LEU A 206 -25.59 -24.98 -32.00
CA LEU A 206 -24.70 -24.68 -30.89
C LEU A 206 -23.30 -24.27 -31.40
N LEU A 207 -22.74 -25.01 -32.35
CA LEU A 207 -21.46 -24.66 -32.96
C LEU A 207 -21.52 -23.37 -33.77
N ALA A 208 -22.61 -23.15 -34.52
CA ALA A 208 -22.81 -21.95 -35.31
C ALA A 208 -22.91 -20.70 -34.43
N ALA A 209 -23.64 -20.77 -33.31
CA ALA A 209 -23.73 -19.68 -32.35
C ALA A 209 -22.36 -19.29 -31.78
N TYR A 210 -21.54 -20.28 -31.41
CA TYR A 210 -20.17 -20.04 -30.95
C TYR A 210 -19.30 -19.39 -32.04
N ASN A 211 -19.35 -19.91 -33.27
CA ASN A 211 -18.55 -19.38 -34.37
C ASN A 211 -18.97 -17.95 -34.75
N ILE A 212 -20.27 -17.65 -34.73
CA ILE A 212 -20.77 -16.29 -34.99
C ILE A 212 -20.29 -15.33 -33.90
N ALA A 213 -20.42 -15.72 -32.62
CA ALA A 213 -19.95 -14.89 -31.51
C ALA A 213 -18.44 -14.62 -31.61
N PHE A 214 -17.65 -15.65 -31.89
CA PHE A 214 -16.20 -15.56 -32.05
C PHE A 214 -15.78 -14.72 -33.27
N LEU A 215 -16.50 -14.82 -34.38
CA LEU A 215 -16.20 -14.08 -35.61
C LEU A 215 -16.52 -12.58 -35.51
N ILE A 216 -17.60 -12.21 -34.80
CA ILE A 216 -17.98 -10.81 -34.62
C ILE A 216 -17.00 -10.11 -33.67
N ASN A 217 -16.76 -10.70 -32.50
CA ASN A 217 -15.77 -10.19 -31.57
C ASN A 217 -15.29 -11.34 -30.66
N PRO A 218 -14.01 -11.75 -30.73
CA PRO A 218 -13.48 -12.79 -29.87
C PRO A 218 -13.59 -12.44 -28.38
N GLU A 219 -13.68 -11.15 -28.03
CA GLU A 219 -13.88 -10.69 -26.64
C GLU A 219 -15.28 -11.00 -26.06
N LEU A 220 -16.24 -11.41 -26.89
CA LEU A 220 -17.56 -11.89 -26.43
C LEU A 220 -17.53 -13.35 -25.94
N VAL A 221 -16.43 -14.05 -26.24
CA VAL A 221 -16.23 -15.47 -25.90
C VAL A 221 -15.03 -15.64 -24.98
N VAL A 222 -14.01 -14.79 -25.15
CA VAL A 222 -12.78 -14.75 -24.36
C VAL A 222 -12.72 -13.40 -23.66
N PHE A 223 -13.19 -13.35 -22.42
CA PHE A 223 -13.26 -12.10 -21.66
C PHE A 223 -11.88 -11.71 -21.11
N ASN A 224 -11.40 -10.52 -21.47
CA ASN A 224 -10.21 -9.91 -20.87
C ASN A 224 -10.50 -9.45 -19.43
N SER A 225 -9.46 -9.37 -18.60
CA SER A 225 -9.58 -8.95 -17.20
C SER A 225 -10.10 -7.51 -17.11
N LEU A 226 -11.13 -7.30 -16.29
CA LEU A 226 -11.57 -5.94 -15.97
C LEU A 226 -10.52 -5.33 -15.03
N ALA A 227 -9.67 -4.47 -15.57
CA ALA A 227 -8.75 -3.65 -14.79
C ALA A 227 -9.54 -2.54 -14.10
N VAL A 228 -10.13 -2.86 -12.94
CA VAL A 228 -10.70 -1.84 -12.08
C VAL A 228 -9.53 -1.09 -11.45
N PRO A 229 -9.44 0.25 -11.59
CA PRO A 229 -8.46 1.00 -10.82
C PRO A 229 -8.77 0.74 -9.35
N TYR A 230 -7.79 0.29 -8.59
CA TYR A 230 -7.93 0.24 -7.14
C TYR A 230 -8.15 1.69 -6.71
N VAL A 231 -9.37 1.99 -6.28
CA VAL A 231 -9.59 3.18 -5.46
C VAL A 231 -8.88 2.83 -4.17
N LYS A 232 -7.62 3.26 -4.03
CA LYS A 232 -7.03 3.46 -2.71
C LYS A 232 -8.12 4.17 -1.96
N GLY A 233 -8.67 3.52 -0.93
CA GLY A 233 -9.52 4.22 0.00
C GLY A 233 -8.73 5.47 0.33
N LEU A 234 -9.19 6.61 -0.19
CA LEU A 234 -8.71 7.86 0.34
C LEU A 234 -9.15 7.71 1.78
N GLU A 235 -8.19 7.54 2.68
CA GLU A 235 -8.39 8.07 4.02
C GLU A 235 -8.97 9.45 3.75
N TYR A 236 -10.27 9.57 4.03
CA TYR A 236 -10.92 10.85 4.05
C TYR A 236 -10.26 11.55 5.22
N PHE A 237 -9.13 12.21 4.94
CA PHE A 237 -8.53 13.14 5.87
C PHE A 237 -9.55 14.26 6.00
N PRO A 238 -10.07 14.51 7.21
CA PRO A 238 -11.00 15.59 7.41
C PRO A 238 -10.33 16.90 6.96
N PRO A 239 -11.11 17.88 6.46
CA PRO A 239 -10.59 19.13 5.92
C PRO A 239 -10.10 20.03 7.06
N ASP A 240 -9.01 19.63 7.69
CA ASP A 240 -8.22 20.35 8.67
C ASP A 240 -6.73 20.06 8.43
N GLY A 241 -6.29 20.15 7.18
CA GLY A 241 -4.90 20.48 6.86
C GLY A 241 -3.82 19.46 7.23
N GLU A 242 -4.18 18.25 7.61
CA GLU A 242 -3.24 17.14 7.76
C GLU A 242 -3.50 16.13 6.65
N ASP A 243 -2.69 16.21 5.59
CA ASP A 243 -2.52 15.09 4.68
C ASP A 243 -1.05 14.99 4.25
N THR A 244 -0.66 13.72 4.25
CA THR A 244 0.56 13.00 3.97
C THR A 244 1.50 13.66 2.96
N ASP A 245 2.59 14.23 3.47
CA ASP A 245 3.79 14.38 2.64
C ASP A 245 4.42 12.97 2.55
N VAL A 246 4.19 12.31 1.40
CA VAL A 246 5.05 11.20 0.96
C VAL A 246 6.42 11.80 0.66
N VAL A 247 7.24 11.87 1.70
CA VAL A 247 8.68 11.81 1.55
C VAL A 247 9.04 10.47 2.16
N SER A 248 9.54 9.55 1.33
CA SER A 248 9.99 8.22 1.73
C SER A 248 11.08 8.24 2.81
N ASN A 249 11.58 9.43 3.13
CA ASN A 249 12.73 9.73 3.92
C ASN A 249 12.60 11.16 4.44
N ALA A 250 12.94 11.44 5.69
CA ALA A 250 12.95 12.82 6.13
C ALA A 250 14.09 13.14 7.06
N THR A 251 14.59 14.35 6.88
CA THR A 251 15.96 14.73 7.18
C THR A 251 15.98 15.67 8.38
N LEU A 252 16.56 15.21 9.49
CA LEU A 252 16.94 16.07 10.60
C LEU A 252 18.47 16.14 10.62
N ASN A 253 19.07 17.33 10.45
CA ASN A 253 20.53 17.50 10.34
C ASN A 253 21.21 16.58 9.29
N GLY A 254 20.51 16.24 8.20
CA GLY A 254 21.05 15.34 7.17
C GLY A 254 20.76 13.85 7.39
N VAL A 255 20.12 13.45 8.49
CA VAL A 255 19.83 12.03 8.78
C VAL A 255 18.37 11.70 8.54
N THR A 256 18.17 10.64 7.76
CA THR A 256 16.89 10.09 7.36
C THR A 256 16.62 8.80 8.10
N VAL A 257 15.49 8.68 8.80
CA VAL A 257 15.04 7.39 9.34
C VAL A 257 13.56 7.16 9.01
N PRO A 258 13.20 6.14 8.21
CA PRO A 258 11.80 5.76 8.01
C PRO A 258 11.22 5.14 9.29
N LEU A 259 9.98 5.49 9.64
CA LEU A 259 9.20 4.75 10.65
C LEU A 259 8.78 3.39 10.07
N LYS A 260 9.68 2.42 10.07
CA LYS A 260 9.31 1.01 9.88
C LYS A 260 9.78 0.23 11.12
N GLY A 261 8.86 0.03 12.04
CA GLY A 261 9.01 -0.86 13.19
C GLY A 261 7.86 -1.86 13.20
N ASP A 262 8.08 -3.07 13.70
CA ASP A 262 7.16 -4.21 13.58
C ASP A 262 5.76 -3.97 14.19
N HIS A 263 5.62 -2.96 15.05
CA HIS A 263 4.38 -2.63 15.79
C HIS A 263 3.87 -1.20 15.57
N ILE A 264 4.34 -0.53 14.51
CA ILE A 264 3.97 0.84 14.16
C ILE A 264 3.34 0.84 12.77
N THR A 265 2.13 1.39 12.65
CA THR A 265 1.46 1.63 11.38
C THR A 265 1.55 3.11 11.05
N ALA A 266 2.30 3.45 10.00
CA ALA A 266 2.48 4.83 9.53
C ALA A 266 2.63 4.86 8.01
N THR A 267 2.07 5.87 7.34
CA THR A 267 2.22 6.07 5.88
C THR A 267 3.58 6.67 5.53
N SER A 268 4.04 7.65 6.31
CA SER A 268 5.39 8.22 6.31
C SER A 268 5.51 9.19 7.48
N ALA A 269 6.61 9.13 8.24
CA ALA A 269 6.85 10.07 9.34
C ALA A 269 8.34 10.20 9.60
N THR A 270 8.74 11.40 10.03
CA THR A 270 10.09 11.72 10.50
C THR A 270 10.05 11.96 11.98
N LEU A 271 11.07 11.49 12.68
CA LEU A 271 11.33 11.85 14.05
C LEU A 271 12.83 12.05 14.24
N ASP A 272 13.22 12.80 15.27
CA ASP A 272 14.60 12.73 15.73
C ASP A 272 14.90 11.34 16.30
N ALA A 273 16.18 10.96 16.30
CA ALA A 273 16.61 9.61 16.66
C ALA A 273 16.15 9.20 18.07
N GLU A 274 16.18 10.11 19.05
CA GLU A 274 15.78 9.80 20.43
C GLU A 274 14.27 9.56 20.53
N THR A 275 13.47 10.40 19.86
CA THR A 275 12.02 10.22 19.80
C THR A 275 11.64 8.93 19.08
N LEU A 276 12.37 8.57 18.02
CA LEU A 276 12.17 7.29 17.33
C LEU A 276 12.42 6.09 18.25
N THR A 277 13.54 6.08 18.98
CA THR A 277 13.85 5.00 19.91
C THR A 277 12.81 4.89 21.02
N ALA A 278 12.35 6.03 21.56
CA ALA A 278 11.27 6.06 22.54
C ALA A 278 9.97 5.51 21.97
N LEU A 279 9.62 5.88 20.72
CA LEU A 279 8.42 5.39 20.04
C LEU A 279 8.49 3.88 19.79
N GLN A 280 9.61 3.35 19.32
CA GLN A 280 9.80 1.91 19.11
C GLN A 280 9.64 1.14 20.43
N THR A 281 10.24 1.65 21.51
CA THR A 281 10.08 1.08 22.85
C THR A 281 8.61 1.07 23.29
N ALA A 282 7.88 2.16 23.05
CA ALA A 282 6.46 2.25 23.35
C ALA A 282 5.64 1.26 22.51
N ALA A 283 5.93 1.15 21.22
CA ALA A 283 5.22 0.27 20.31
C ALA A 283 5.38 -1.20 20.69
N ASP A 284 6.61 -1.62 21.01
CA ASP A 284 6.90 -2.99 21.46
C ASP A 284 6.20 -3.31 22.78
N ALA A 285 6.25 -2.40 23.75
CA ALA A 285 5.54 -2.56 25.02
C ALA A 285 4.02 -2.65 24.81
N PHE A 286 3.47 -1.76 23.97
CA PHE A 286 2.04 -1.72 23.70
C PHE A 286 1.55 -3.00 23.03
N TYR A 287 2.30 -3.49 22.03
CA TYR A 287 1.98 -4.74 21.34
C TYR A 287 2.10 -5.94 22.27
N ASN A 288 3.15 -6.00 23.10
CA ASN A 288 3.33 -7.13 24.01
C ASN A 288 2.18 -7.26 25.01
N GLU A 289 1.69 -6.15 25.55
CA GLU A 289 0.62 -6.13 26.53
C GLU A 289 -0.79 -6.23 25.92
N ASN A 290 -1.02 -5.64 24.74
CA ASN A 290 -2.37 -5.44 24.20
C ASN A 290 -2.61 -6.14 22.88
N LYS A 291 -1.56 -6.67 22.22
CA LYS A 291 -1.63 -7.25 20.87
C LYS A 291 -2.20 -6.28 19.84
N LYS A 292 -1.83 -5.01 19.96
CA LYS A 292 -2.26 -3.89 19.12
C LYS A 292 -1.07 -3.06 18.68
N ASN A 293 -1.14 -2.54 17.45
CA ASN A 293 -0.15 -1.62 16.91
C ASN A 293 -0.48 -0.18 17.31
N ILE A 294 0.52 0.69 17.18
CA ILE A 294 0.35 2.15 17.26
C ILE A 294 0.17 2.70 15.86
N VAL A 295 -0.92 3.42 15.61
CA VAL A 295 -1.18 4.11 14.35
C VAL A 295 -0.72 5.56 14.45
N ILE A 296 0.19 5.98 13.57
CA ILE A 296 0.69 7.35 13.50
C ILE A 296 -0.01 8.08 12.36
N THR A 297 -0.77 9.13 12.69
CA THR A 297 -1.49 9.96 11.70
C THR A 297 -0.71 11.21 11.33
N SER A 298 0.10 11.75 12.24
CA SER A 298 0.90 12.95 12.01
C SER A 298 2.17 12.91 12.86
N ALA A 299 3.24 13.52 12.36
CA ALA A 299 4.54 13.58 13.04
C ALA A 299 5.25 14.88 12.65
N THR A 300 6.51 14.81 12.19
CA THR A 300 7.24 16.01 11.78
C THR A 300 6.66 16.66 10.53
N ARG A 301 6.59 17.99 10.57
CA ARG A 301 6.09 18.86 9.51
C ARG A 301 7.16 19.87 9.08
N ASN A 302 7.28 20.08 7.78
CA ASN A 302 8.15 21.11 7.21
C ASN A 302 7.69 22.54 7.61
N LEU A 303 8.63 23.46 7.83
CA LEU A 303 8.37 24.87 8.13
C LEU A 303 7.43 25.53 7.10
N THR A 304 7.62 25.28 5.81
CA THR A 304 6.77 25.83 4.74
C THR A 304 5.33 25.34 4.86
N LYS A 305 5.15 24.05 5.17
CA LYS A 305 3.83 23.44 5.38
C LYS A 305 3.17 24.04 6.63
N GLN A 306 3.91 24.16 7.75
CA GLN A 306 3.41 24.80 8.96
C GLN A 306 3.03 26.26 8.73
N ALA A 307 3.82 27.02 7.97
CA ALA A 307 3.53 28.41 7.62
C ALA A 307 2.30 28.53 6.71
N THR A 308 2.11 27.59 5.78
CA THR A 308 0.93 27.52 4.91
C THR A 308 -0.34 27.22 5.71
N LEU A 309 -0.29 26.29 6.67
CA LEU A 309 -1.40 26.00 7.56
C LEU A 309 -1.75 27.20 8.44
N PHE A 310 -0.73 27.83 9.02
CA PHE A 310 -0.93 29.02 9.84
C PHE A 310 -1.51 30.19 9.02
N TYR A 311 -1.05 30.40 7.78
CA TYR A 311 -1.65 31.37 6.88
C TYR A 311 -3.13 31.09 6.65
N THR A 312 -3.45 29.85 6.27
CA THR A 312 -4.80 29.44 5.85
C THR A 312 -5.79 29.52 7.01
N ASN A 313 -5.41 29.02 8.18
CA ASN A 313 -6.30 28.91 9.32
C ASN A 313 -6.41 30.22 10.10
N CYS A 314 -5.34 31.03 10.15
CA CYS A 314 -5.27 32.21 11.01
C CYS A 314 -5.20 33.54 10.25
N ILE A 315 -4.26 33.70 9.32
CA ILE A 315 -4.02 35.01 8.68
C ILE A 315 -5.12 35.33 7.65
N LYS A 316 -5.47 34.37 6.80
CA LYS A 316 -6.47 34.52 5.73
C LYS A 316 -7.87 34.83 6.29
N THR A 317 -8.16 34.37 7.49
CA THR A 317 -9.41 34.62 8.24
C THR A 317 -9.38 35.94 9.04
N GLY A 318 -8.50 36.87 8.66
CA GLY A 318 -8.36 38.18 9.29
C GLY A 318 -7.58 38.17 10.60
N GLY A 319 -6.81 37.11 10.88
CA GLY A 319 -5.97 36.97 12.07
C GLY A 319 -6.56 36.09 13.17
N SER A 320 -7.82 35.65 13.05
CA SER A 320 -8.44 34.74 14.03
C SER A 320 -8.40 33.32 13.52
N CYS A 321 -7.74 32.42 14.24
CA CYS A 321 -7.61 31.04 13.81
C CYS A 321 -8.97 30.31 13.81
N SER A 322 -9.36 29.75 12.66
CA SER A 322 -10.57 28.91 12.54
C SER A 322 -10.45 27.62 13.35
N VAL A 323 -9.24 27.06 13.40
CA VAL A 323 -8.85 25.93 14.24
C VAL A 323 -7.55 26.28 14.96
N PRO A 324 -7.31 25.74 16.16
CA PRO A 324 -5.99 25.77 16.79
C PRO A 324 -4.86 25.50 15.79
N THR A 325 -3.97 26.47 15.56
CA THR A 325 -2.81 26.28 14.70
C THR A 325 -1.62 27.01 15.29
N CYS A 326 -0.50 26.32 15.40
CA CYS A 326 0.74 26.90 15.90
C CYS A 326 1.32 27.90 14.91
N ASN A 327 1.81 29.04 15.42
CA ASN A 327 2.55 30.03 14.64
C ASN A 327 4.03 29.62 14.55
N PRO A 328 4.55 29.26 13.36
CA PRO A 328 5.98 28.94 13.22
C PRO A 328 6.86 30.19 13.12
N ALA A 329 6.29 31.33 12.71
CA ALA A 329 7.01 32.54 12.34
C ALA A 329 7.43 33.36 13.56
N SER A 330 8.54 34.10 13.42
CA SER A 330 9.03 34.98 14.48
C SER A 330 8.08 36.17 14.73
N SER A 331 8.21 36.76 15.91
CA SER A 331 7.49 37.97 16.28
C SER A 331 7.85 39.21 15.44
N SER A 332 8.92 39.15 14.64
CA SER A 332 9.32 40.25 13.76
C SER A 332 8.49 40.36 12.49
N VAL A 333 7.78 39.30 12.11
CA VAL A 333 6.91 39.27 10.92
C VAL A 333 5.44 38.94 11.23
N VAL A 334 5.17 38.29 12.36
CA VAL A 334 3.81 38.03 12.85
C VAL A 334 3.71 38.42 14.32
N SER A 335 2.82 39.34 14.64
CA SER A 335 2.53 39.70 16.03
C SER A 335 1.18 39.11 16.47
N LYS A 336 1.03 38.86 17.78
CA LYS A 336 -0.23 38.43 18.39
C LYS A 336 -0.70 39.49 19.38
N SER A 337 -1.91 39.98 19.21
CA SER A 337 -2.58 40.88 20.16
C SER A 337 -3.90 40.24 20.59
N GLY A 338 -3.99 39.87 21.88
CA GLY A 338 -5.06 39.02 22.39
C GLY A 338 -5.13 37.70 21.62
N SER A 339 -6.27 37.42 20.99
CA SER A 339 -6.49 36.20 20.18
C SER A 339 -6.21 36.39 18.69
N ARG A 340 -5.81 37.59 18.24
CA ARG A 340 -5.63 37.92 16.82
C ARG A 340 -4.17 38.01 16.43
N TYR A 341 -3.83 37.40 15.30
CA TYR A 341 -2.54 37.50 14.64
C TYR A 341 -2.56 38.58 13.55
N THR A 342 -1.49 39.36 13.45
CA THR A 342 -1.33 40.39 12.42
C THR A 342 0.05 40.29 11.79
N LEU A 343 0.10 40.53 10.48
CA LEU A 343 1.37 40.65 9.76
C LEU A 343 2.02 41.98 10.12
N VAL A 344 3.29 41.93 10.49
CA VAL A 344 4.09 43.09 10.91
C VAL A 344 5.46 43.08 10.22
N GLY A 345 6.25 44.14 10.44
CA GLY A 345 7.60 44.25 9.89
C GLY A 345 7.63 44.07 8.37
N ALA A 346 8.47 43.17 7.88
CA ALA A 346 8.64 42.90 6.46
C ALA A 346 7.37 42.36 5.75
N LEU A 347 6.40 41.83 6.51
CA LEU A 347 5.13 41.32 5.98
C LEU A 347 3.96 42.29 6.16
N ALA A 348 4.18 43.45 6.79
CA ALA A 348 3.13 44.45 6.98
C ALA A 348 2.53 44.89 5.63
N GLY A 349 1.20 44.85 5.52
CA GLY A 349 0.46 45.26 4.32
C GLY A 349 0.54 44.31 3.12
N LYS A 350 1.22 43.16 3.25
CA LYS A 350 1.26 42.14 2.20
C LYS A 350 -0.10 41.44 2.07
N THR A 351 -0.50 41.18 0.82
CA THR A 351 -1.76 40.49 0.49
C THR A 351 -1.56 39.22 -0.36
N ASN A 352 -0.40 39.06 -0.99
CA ASN A 352 -0.07 37.87 -1.78
C ASN A 352 0.25 36.68 -0.85
N ALA A 353 -0.51 35.60 -0.96
CA ALA A 353 -0.37 34.42 -0.11
C ALA A 353 1.04 33.78 -0.18
N SER A 354 1.64 33.70 -1.37
CA SER A 354 2.96 33.09 -1.56
C SER A 354 4.06 33.93 -0.91
N GLU A 355 4.01 35.25 -1.05
CA GLU A 355 4.96 36.16 -0.38
C GLU A 355 4.85 36.08 1.15
N ILE A 356 3.62 36.02 1.67
CA ILE A 356 3.36 35.93 3.11
C ILE A 356 3.88 34.60 3.66
N VAL A 357 3.53 33.48 3.02
CA VAL A 357 3.99 32.14 3.44
C VAL A 357 5.50 32.03 3.34
N SER A 358 6.11 32.52 2.25
CA SER A 358 7.56 32.50 2.07
C SER A 358 8.27 33.30 3.16
N GLY A 359 7.85 34.54 3.43
CA GLY A 359 8.47 35.35 4.47
C GLY A 359 8.25 34.81 5.90
N MET A 360 7.08 34.21 6.17
CA MET A 360 6.85 33.50 7.44
C MET A 360 7.82 32.32 7.57
N THR A 361 7.99 31.54 6.50
CA THR A 361 8.91 30.39 6.45
C THR A 361 10.35 30.82 6.69
N THR A 362 10.82 31.90 6.05
CA THR A 362 12.18 32.42 6.26
C THR A 362 12.43 32.86 7.70
N SER A 363 11.41 33.37 8.38
CA SER A 363 11.49 33.78 9.78
C SER A 363 11.26 32.65 10.80
N ALA A 364 10.85 31.48 10.33
CA ALA A 364 10.39 30.39 11.18
C ALA A 364 11.53 29.63 11.85
N SER A 365 11.23 28.96 12.97
CA SER A 365 12.17 28.10 13.69
C SER A 365 11.54 26.74 13.98
N TYR A 366 12.33 25.68 13.84
CA TYR A 366 11.89 24.29 14.09
C TYR A 366 11.39 24.09 15.54
N GLY A 367 11.93 24.83 16.52
CA GLY A 367 11.52 24.73 17.92
C GLY A 367 10.26 25.51 18.31
N ASN A 368 9.67 26.30 17.40
CA ASN A 368 8.50 27.13 17.74
C ASN A 368 7.19 26.34 17.77
N CYS A 369 7.10 25.26 16.99
CA CYS A 369 5.93 24.40 16.93
C CYS A 369 6.31 22.94 17.22
N PRO A 370 5.47 22.19 17.96
CA PRO A 370 5.74 20.79 18.26
C PRO A 370 6.02 19.95 17.00
N HIS A 371 5.13 19.99 16.00
CA HIS A 371 5.33 19.21 14.78
C HIS A 371 6.49 19.68 13.92
N THR A 372 7.01 20.91 14.09
CA THR A 372 8.22 21.31 13.36
C THR A 372 9.49 20.88 14.08
N SER A 373 9.41 20.38 15.31
CA SER A 373 10.59 20.17 16.16
C SER A 373 11.23 18.78 16.04
N GLY A 374 10.58 17.83 15.35
CA GLY A 374 11.09 16.47 15.22
C GLY A 374 10.63 15.50 16.32
N ILE A 375 9.99 16.01 17.37
CA ILE A 375 9.72 15.25 18.61
C ILE A 375 8.23 14.99 18.88
N ALA A 376 7.33 15.54 18.04
CA ALA A 376 5.89 15.48 18.25
C ALA A 376 5.22 14.47 17.33
N ILE A 377 4.21 13.78 17.85
CA ILE A 377 3.52 12.67 17.20
C ILE A 377 2.04 12.72 17.54
N ASP A 378 1.19 12.57 16.54
CA ASP A 378 -0.22 12.23 16.72
C ASP A 378 -0.43 10.73 16.52
N ALA A 379 -0.77 10.06 17.62
CA ALA A 379 -0.83 8.60 17.71
C ALA A 379 -2.16 8.08 18.24
N TRP A 380 -2.58 6.96 17.67
CA TRP A 380 -3.83 6.28 17.97
C TRP A 380 -3.59 4.78 18.20
N CYS A 381 -4.45 4.16 19.00
CA CYS A 381 -4.51 2.71 19.05
C CYS A 381 -5.06 2.15 17.73
N ASP A 382 -4.50 1.04 17.25
CA ASP A 382 -5.06 0.27 16.12
C ASP A 382 -6.33 -0.50 16.51
N ASP A 383 -7.45 0.20 16.57
CA ASP A 383 -8.78 -0.29 16.92
C ASP A 383 -9.78 -0.27 15.74
N GLY A 384 -9.31 0.00 14.52
CA GLY A 384 -10.15 0.24 13.36
C GLY A 384 -11.00 1.52 13.48
N GLY A 385 -10.60 2.45 14.35
CA GLY A 385 -11.07 3.82 14.43
C GLY A 385 -10.52 4.70 13.31
N SER A 386 -11.19 5.81 13.06
CA SER A 386 -10.76 6.83 12.10
C SER A 386 -11.47 8.15 12.39
N ASN A 387 -10.98 9.26 11.81
CA ASN A 387 -11.58 10.59 11.98
C ASN A 387 -11.76 10.98 13.46
N TYR A 388 -10.72 10.78 14.27
CA TYR A 388 -10.76 11.04 15.73
C TYR A 388 -11.77 10.20 16.51
N ALA A 389 -12.41 9.19 15.90
CA ALA A 389 -13.35 8.29 16.56
C ALA A 389 -12.69 6.94 16.88
N HIS A 390 -12.27 6.78 18.14
CA HIS A 390 -11.51 5.64 18.64
C HIS A 390 -12.11 5.08 19.93
N ASP A 391 -11.80 3.83 20.26
CA ASP A 391 -12.08 3.16 21.53
C ASP A 391 -11.31 3.87 22.66
N PRO A 392 -12.01 4.52 23.60
CA PRO A 392 -11.40 5.15 24.77
C PRO A 392 -10.50 4.24 25.58
N SER A 393 -10.89 2.97 25.72
CA SER A 393 -10.18 2.01 26.55
C SER A 393 -8.85 1.63 25.90
N CYS A 394 -8.85 1.48 24.58
CA CYS A 394 -7.60 1.21 23.86
C CYS A 394 -6.70 2.44 23.84
N GLN A 395 -7.26 3.63 23.56
CA GLN A 395 -6.50 4.87 23.56
C GLN A 395 -5.90 5.17 24.94
N GLU A 396 -6.59 4.87 26.05
CA GLU A 396 -6.05 5.07 27.39
C GLU A 396 -4.80 4.22 27.66
N LYS A 397 -4.82 2.96 27.22
CA LYS A 397 -3.66 2.06 27.33
C LYS A 397 -2.48 2.57 26.51
N LEU A 398 -2.74 3.09 25.30
CA LEU A 398 -1.71 3.74 24.49
C LEU A 398 -1.12 4.95 25.22
N ILE A 399 -1.96 5.83 25.76
CA ILE A 399 -1.53 7.02 26.52
C ILE A 399 -0.58 6.63 27.66
N LYS A 400 -0.96 5.62 28.46
CA LYS A 400 -0.14 5.12 29.57
C LYS A 400 1.21 4.58 29.06
N THR A 401 1.19 3.82 27.97
CA THR A 401 2.39 3.22 27.38
C THR A 401 3.35 4.27 26.84
N MET A 402 2.85 5.25 26.08
CA MET A 402 3.64 6.36 25.56
C MET A 402 4.29 7.16 26.71
N ILE A 403 3.54 7.48 27.77
CA ILE A 403 4.08 8.21 28.91
C ILE A 403 5.17 7.42 29.64
N ASN A 404 4.98 6.11 29.81
CA ASN A 404 5.98 5.22 30.40
C ASN A 404 7.26 5.15 29.53
N ALA A 405 7.13 5.28 28.21
CA ALA A 405 8.26 5.34 27.27
C ALA A 405 8.94 6.72 27.20
N GLY A 406 8.56 7.68 28.06
CA GLY A 406 9.22 8.99 28.17
C GLY A 406 8.55 10.12 27.40
N PHE A 407 7.37 9.89 26.82
CA PHE A 407 6.56 10.96 26.24
C PHE A 407 5.79 11.74 27.30
N CYS A 408 5.39 12.95 26.96
CA CYS A 408 4.32 13.66 27.61
C CYS A 408 3.12 13.75 26.65
N ARG A 409 1.93 14.01 27.18
CA ARG A 409 0.72 14.21 26.38
C ARG A 409 0.15 15.60 26.58
N LEU A 410 -0.39 16.19 25.52
CA LEU A 410 -1.13 17.44 25.62
C LEU A 410 -2.45 17.24 26.38
N GLY A 411 -2.77 18.13 27.32
CA GLY A 411 -3.99 18.01 28.12
C GLY A 411 -5.30 18.18 27.32
N SER A 412 -5.25 18.81 26.15
CA SER A 412 -6.40 19.08 25.29
C SER A 412 -6.57 18.10 24.12
N GLU A 413 -5.54 17.34 23.78
CA GLU A 413 -5.49 16.47 22.61
C GLU A 413 -4.99 15.11 23.08
N VAL A 414 -5.85 14.09 23.04
CA VAL A 414 -5.52 12.75 23.58
C VAL A 414 -4.57 11.97 22.69
N TRP A 415 -4.41 12.42 21.46
CA TRP A 415 -3.60 11.82 20.42
C TRP A 415 -2.22 12.47 20.30
N HIS A 416 -2.06 13.71 20.80
CA HIS A 416 -0.81 14.49 20.67
C HIS A 416 0.19 14.16 21.78
N PHE A 417 1.34 13.65 21.38
CA PHE A 417 2.48 13.32 22.24
C PHE A 417 3.73 14.09 21.84
N GLU A 418 4.58 14.40 22.81
CA GLU A 418 5.93 14.94 22.59
C GLU A 418 6.93 14.21 23.47
N LEU A 419 8.16 14.02 22.99
CA LEU A 419 9.23 13.49 23.85
C LEU A 419 9.47 14.46 25.02
N ASN A 420 9.25 14.02 26.27
CA ASN A 420 9.19 14.92 27.42
C ASN A 420 10.53 15.63 27.71
N SER A 421 11.67 15.01 27.37
CA SER A 421 13.00 15.60 27.53
C SER A 421 13.24 16.83 26.63
N LYS A 422 12.49 16.95 25.52
CA LYS A 422 12.68 17.98 24.50
C LYS A 422 11.42 18.81 24.22
N LYS A 423 10.33 18.57 24.96
CA LYS A 423 9.00 19.13 24.67
C LYS A 423 9.00 20.64 24.39
N VAL A 424 8.17 21.02 23.43
CA VAL A 424 7.91 22.41 23.04
C VAL A 424 6.66 22.93 23.75
N SER A 425 5.64 22.09 23.93
CA SER A 425 4.38 22.49 24.55
C SER A 425 4.49 22.53 26.08
N SER A 426 4.21 23.69 26.67
CA SER A 426 4.23 23.88 28.12
C SER A 426 3.18 23.05 28.86
N ASN A 427 2.05 22.75 28.22
CA ASN A 427 0.96 21.92 28.73
C ASN A 427 1.07 20.43 28.31
N CYS A 428 2.20 20.03 27.73
CA CYS A 428 2.53 18.61 27.56
C CYS A 428 3.12 18.08 28.87
N LEU A 429 2.35 17.22 29.54
CA LEU A 429 2.67 16.73 30.89
C LEU A 429 2.59 15.21 30.95
N GLN A 430 3.51 14.59 31.71
CA GLN A 430 3.46 13.16 32.02
C GLN A 430 2.31 12.82 32.98
N SER A 431 1.80 13.80 33.73
CA SER A 431 0.61 13.64 34.57
C SER A 431 -0.69 13.47 33.76
N ASN A 432 -0.68 13.78 32.45
CA ASN A 432 -1.83 13.61 31.57
C ASN A 432 -1.96 12.15 31.11
N ASN A 433 -1.93 11.20 32.05
CA ASN A 433 -1.86 9.75 31.79
C ASN A 433 -3.20 9.01 31.80
N SER A 434 -4.31 9.73 31.88
CA SER A 434 -5.66 9.20 31.69
C SER A 434 -6.22 9.60 30.32
N ILE A 435 -7.35 8.98 29.95
CA ILE A 435 -8.11 9.34 28.75
C ILE A 435 -8.87 10.67 28.87
N SER A 436 -8.91 11.26 30.07
CA SER A 436 -9.56 12.55 30.30
C SER A 436 -8.80 13.68 29.61
N TYR A 437 -9.52 14.67 29.10
CA TYR A 437 -8.92 15.81 28.42
C TYR A 437 -9.78 17.06 28.58
N THR A 438 -9.14 18.24 28.53
CA THR A 438 -9.80 19.53 28.72
C THR A 438 -9.65 20.39 27.48
N THR A 439 -10.78 20.79 26.89
CA THR A 439 -10.78 21.64 25.70
C THR A 439 -10.25 23.04 26.02
N LYS A 440 -9.89 23.81 24.99
CA LYS A 440 -9.48 25.21 25.18
C LYS A 440 -10.56 26.10 25.80
N ALA A 441 -11.83 25.68 25.71
CA ALA A 441 -12.96 26.33 26.36
C ALA A 441 -13.06 25.99 27.87
N GLY A 442 -12.15 25.18 28.41
CA GLY A 442 -12.10 24.80 29.82
C GLY A 442 -13.05 23.66 30.19
N LYS A 443 -13.68 23.01 29.21
CA LYS A 443 -14.59 21.88 29.46
C LYS A 443 -13.81 20.57 29.45
N THR A 444 -13.94 19.81 30.54
CA THR A 444 -13.31 18.49 30.70
C THR A 444 -14.25 17.38 30.25
N TYR A 445 -13.69 16.43 29.51
CA TYR A 445 -14.37 15.21 29.06
C TYR A 445 -13.61 14.00 29.60
N THR A 446 -14.35 12.99 30.04
CA THR A 446 -13.81 11.69 30.45
C THR A 446 -14.63 10.62 29.74
N PRO A 447 -14.19 10.19 28.54
CA PRO A 447 -14.86 9.13 27.81
C PRO A 447 -14.96 7.88 28.69
N THR A 448 -16.18 7.33 28.81
CA THR A 448 -16.44 6.18 29.68
C THR A 448 -16.17 4.87 28.93
N SER A 449 -15.95 3.78 29.68
CA SER A 449 -15.83 2.43 29.11
C SER A 449 -17.14 1.92 28.48
N GLN A 450 -18.26 2.63 28.67
CA GLN A 450 -19.53 2.32 28.00
C GLN A 450 -19.53 2.79 26.54
N CYS A 451 -18.61 3.68 26.15
CA CYS A 451 -18.47 4.11 24.77
C CYS A 451 -17.45 3.24 24.04
N SER A 452 -17.87 2.54 22.98
CA SER A 452 -16.98 1.72 22.15
C SER A 452 -16.27 2.52 21.06
N LYS A 453 -16.83 3.69 20.67
CA LYS A 453 -16.17 4.65 19.77
C LYS A 453 -16.51 6.07 20.19
N TRP A 454 -15.55 6.76 20.80
CA TRP A 454 -15.66 8.16 21.18
C TRP A 454 -15.03 9.05 20.13
N ASP A 455 -15.77 10.05 19.66
CA ASP A 455 -15.26 11.09 18.78
C ASP A 455 -14.57 12.18 19.61
N PHE A 456 -13.25 12.17 19.61
CA PHE A 456 -12.49 13.09 20.44
C PHE A 456 -12.57 14.54 19.96
N LYS A 457 -12.90 14.77 18.68
CA LYS A 457 -13.04 16.09 18.06
C LYS A 457 -14.40 16.71 18.35
N ASN A 458 -15.48 15.93 18.20
CA ASN A 458 -16.85 16.39 18.45
C ASN A 458 -17.28 16.22 19.92
N HIS A 459 -16.49 15.50 20.72
CA HIS A 459 -16.74 15.23 22.13
C HIS A 459 -18.04 14.46 22.38
N THR A 460 -18.33 13.47 21.54
CA THR A 460 -19.56 12.67 21.56
C THR A 460 -19.25 11.19 21.45
N CYS A 461 -20.10 10.34 22.03
CA CYS A 461 -20.04 8.92 21.78
C CYS A 461 -20.74 8.57 20.47
N ASN A 462 -20.01 7.99 19.50
CA ASN A 462 -20.58 7.57 18.22
C ASN A 462 -21.19 6.16 18.29
N ARG A 463 -20.74 5.33 19.24
CA ARG A 463 -21.26 3.97 19.42
C ARG A 463 -21.13 3.49 20.87
N CYS A 464 -22.24 3.06 21.46
CA CYS A 464 -22.26 2.42 22.77
C CYS A 464 -21.66 1.00 22.69
N ALA A 465 -21.03 0.53 23.75
CA ALA A 465 -20.46 -0.82 23.84
C ALA A 465 -21.53 -1.92 23.89
N SER A 466 -22.78 -1.58 24.24
CA SER A 466 -23.94 -2.45 24.19
C SER A 466 -25.09 -1.75 23.47
N ALA A 467 -25.80 -2.48 22.61
CA ALA A 467 -27.00 -1.98 21.92
C ALA A 467 -28.17 -1.67 22.90
N LEU A 468 -28.07 -2.15 24.15
CA LEU A 468 -29.07 -1.94 25.20
C LEU A 468 -28.73 -0.77 26.13
N ASP A 469 -27.53 -0.18 26.01
CA ASP A 469 -27.09 0.90 26.89
C ASP A 469 -27.37 2.27 26.24
N THR A 470 -28.50 2.87 26.60
CA THR A 470 -28.90 4.21 26.13
C THR A 470 -28.25 5.35 26.92
N SER A 471 -27.42 5.05 27.92
CA SER A 471 -26.85 6.04 28.84
C SER A 471 -25.51 6.64 28.39
N CYS A 472 -25.02 6.27 27.21
CA CYS A 472 -23.67 6.59 26.75
C CYS A 472 -23.53 7.92 25.99
N ASN A 473 -24.64 8.62 25.70
CA ASN A 473 -24.65 9.86 24.91
C ASN A 473 -24.57 11.13 25.75
#